data_AF-A0A846NM95-F1
#
_entry.id   AF-A0A846NM95-F1
#
_cell.length_a   1.000
_cell.length_b   1.000
_cell.length_c   1.000
_cell.angle_alpha   90.00
_cell.angle_beta   90.00
_cell.angle_gamma   90.00
#
_symmetry.space_group_name_H-M   'P 1'
#
loop_
_entity.id
_entity.type
_entity.pdbx_description
1 polymer ?
#
loop_
_entity_poly.entity_id
_entity_poly.type
_entity_poly.pdbx_seq_one_letter_code
_entity_poly.pdbx_strand_id
1 'polypeptide(L)'
;MAFRRRSYEETRDSILSQITKGVVNERHVYDAFQTRFRLENTPVREIVKVDGVVGGETTTFSEGEDYQLAGEMLEWLPDGTKPDDRTVFFVNYAIGESQSVTDVNPGSVVRTIVEAVSREMDFLYAQLNYVYEAGFIDTATGSSLDLVASILGVERKSAEPANGLVTFGRNTDPGDIGVEQEAHLQDGRNSYSLKNTPVKQIVKIEGNLEETAHEFEQGTDYNFVGNSVEWLAEGKRPDTDSTFYVDYITYELITIPVGTSVSTYARRTEDAKVFETTDEMVLKRTPQGRWEAIVPVKAMEPGKAGNVFAGSIVVMPQPLVGVEYVINRGDILTGVDAESDNELRERAKHALEVAGKATFSSLESAVKGVEGVTSVLIEDMPDGVLGVVKIIVQGGSPEDIHRVIDETRAAGIRVEFARPGIVNIDIDLTVNLVKGAVPSRVEREVESKIRSYLSALDIGDDVVYNRIVNSTFSVEGVYDVSELTISAYREDVEEAVQSTRENIEIRADEMALVREVSVLVRPFERRGA
;
A
#
# COMPACT_ATOMS: atom_id res chain seq x y z
N MET A 1 5.29 -9.36 -31.29
CA MET A 1 4.03 -10.05 -31.68
C MET A 1 3.27 -10.37 -30.41
N ALA A 2 1.97 -10.09 -30.36
CA ALA A 2 1.12 -10.53 -29.26
C ALA A 2 0.80 -12.01 -29.41
N PHE A 3 0.84 -12.77 -28.32
CA PHE A 3 0.40 -14.16 -28.34
C PHE A 3 -1.13 -14.20 -28.50
N ARG A 4 -1.64 -15.04 -29.41
CA ARG A 4 -3.08 -15.29 -29.58
C ARG A 4 -3.37 -16.74 -29.24
N ARG A 5 -4.18 -16.95 -28.19
CA ARG A 5 -4.74 -18.25 -27.85
C ARG A 5 -5.60 -18.76 -29.01
N ARG A 6 -5.39 -20.01 -29.42
CA ARG A 6 -6.33 -20.74 -30.29
C ARG A 6 -7.30 -21.51 -29.42
N SER A 7 -8.58 -21.41 -29.75
CA SER A 7 -9.63 -22.15 -29.06
C SER A 7 -9.67 -23.62 -29.49
N TYR A 8 -10.36 -24.43 -28.68
CA TYR A 8 -10.71 -25.80 -29.03
C TYR A 8 -11.39 -25.91 -30.40
N GLU A 9 -12.37 -25.06 -30.70
CA GLU A 9 -13.14 -25.12 -31.95
C GLU A 9 -12.28 -24.78 -33.16
N GLU A 10 -11.50 -23.69 -33.08
CA GLU A 10 -10.56 -23.29 -34.13
C GLU A 10 -9.52 -24.40 -34.41
N THR A 11 -9.00 -25.01 -33.34
CA THR A 11 -8.00 -26.09 -33.46
C THR A 11 -8.61 -27.34 -34.08
N ARG A 12 -9.79 -27.75 -33.61
CA ARG A 12 -10.54 -28.89 -34.13
C ARG A 12 -10.88 -28.73 -35.60
N ASP A 13 -11.43 -27.58 -35.97
CA ASP A 13 -11.89 -27.34 -37.34
C ASP A 13 -10.71 -27.21 -38.30
N SER A 14 -9.59 -26.65 -37.84
CA SER A 14 -8.33 -26.64 -38.57
C SER A 14 -7.81 -28.06 -38.85
N ILE A 15 -7.71 -28.90 -37.81
CA ILE A 15 -7.23 -30.29 -37.94
C ILE A 15 -8.18 -31.12 -38.82
N LEU A 16 -9.50 -30.99 -38.65
CA LEU A 16 -10.47 -31.70 -39.47
C LEU A 16 -10.41 -31.25 -40.93
N SER A 17 -10.27 -29.95 -41.19
CA SER A 17 -10.13 -29.43 -42.56
C SER A 17 -8.87 -30.01 -43.22
N GLN A 18 -7.77 -30.11 -42.49
CA GLN A 18 -6.54 -30.71 -42.98
C GLN A 18 -6.68 -32.22 -43.29
N ILE A 19 -7.34 -32.98 -42.41
CA ILE A 19 -7.51 -34.44 -42.55
C ILE A 19 -8.56 -34.83 -43.60
N THR A 20 -9.56 -33.99 -43.86
CA THR A 20 -10.73 -34.41 -44.68
C THR A 20 -10.85 -33.70 -46.00
N LYS A 21 -10.45 -32.42 -46.04
CA LYS A 21 -10.46 -31.63 -47.27
C LYS A 21 -9.08 -31.58 -47.92
N GLY A 22 -8.05 -32.14 -47.28
CA GLY A 22 -6.66 -32.00 -47.71
C GLY A 22 -6.23 -30.54 -47.79
N VAL A 23 -6.85 -29.68 -46.97
CA VAL A 23 -6.61 -28.23 -46.98
C VAL A 23 -5.42 -27.95 -46.09
N VAL A 24 -4.33 -27.50 -46.70
CA VAL A 24 -3.15 -27.04 -45.99
C VAL A 24 -3.28 -25.54 -45.76
N ASN A 25 -3.01 -25.11 -44.54
CA ASN A 25 -2.77 -23.71 -44.23
C ASN A 25 -1.26 -23.48 -44.20
N GLU A 26 -0.73 -22.90 -45.26
CA GLU A 26 0.70 -22.62 -45.43
C GLU A 26 0.99 -21.16 -45.12
N ARG A 27 2.09 -20.93 -44.41
CA ARG A 27 2.53 -19.60 -43.99
C ARG A 27 3.61 -19.11 -44.95
N HIS A 28 3.41 -17.92 -45.51
CA HIS A 28 4.42 -17.21 -46.30
C HIS A 28 4.71 -15.83 -45.71
N VAL A 29 5.89 -15.30 -46.01
CA VAL A 29 6.25 -13.91 -45.73
C VAL A 29 6.19 -13.17 -47.06
N TYR A 30 5.40 -12.10 -47.12
CA TYR A 30 5.30 -11.27 -48.31
C TYR A 30 6.52 -10.37 -48.44
N ASP A 31 7.08 -10.31 -49.64
CA ASP A 31 8.19 -9.43 -50.02
C ASP A 31 7.73 -8.66 -51.26
N ALA A 32 7.85 -7.33 -51.24
CA ALA A 32 7.39 -6.47 -52.34
C ALA A 32 8.05 -6.79 -53.70
N PHE A 33 9.22 -7.44 -53.72
CA PHE A 33 9.90 -7.87 -54.94
C PHE A 33 9.49 -9.28 -55.42
N GLN A 34 8.73 -10.03 -54.61
CA GLN A 34 8.28 -11.38 -54.92
C GLN A 34 6.77 -11.41 -55.15
N THR A 35 6.36 -11.61 -56.41
CA THR A 35 4.95 -11.71 -56.78
C THR A 35 4.42 -13.14 -56.86
N ARG A 36 5.30 -14.14 -56.83
CA ARG A 36 4.95 -15.56 -56.96
C ARG A 36 5.48 -16.36 -55.79
N PHE A 37 4.61 -17.15 -55.18
CA PHE A 37 4.90 -17.99 -54.04
C PHE A 37 4.57 -19.44 -54.38
N ARG A 38 5.57 -20.31 -54.35
CA ARG A 38 5.38 -21.74 -54.58
C ARG A 38 4.78 -22.39 -53.34
N LEU A 39 3.69 -23.12 -53.53
CA LEU A 39 3.04 -23.87 -52.49
C LEU A 39 3.80 -25.19 -52.30
N GLU A 40 4.10 -25.54 -51.05
CA GLU A 40 4.95 -26.69 -50.72
C GLU A 40 4.28 -28.03 -51.07
N ASN A 41 2.95 -28.13 -50.93
CA ASN A 41 2.22 -29.38 -51.10
C ASN A 41 1.52 -29.42 -52.47
N THR A 42 1.98 -30.30 -53.36
CA THR A 42 1.51 -30.42 -54.76
C THR A 42 1.02 -31.86 -55.05
N PRO A 43 0.06 -32.07 -55.97
CA PRO A 43 -0.58 -31.07 -56.83
C PRO A 43 -1.68 -30.27 -56.10
N VAL A 44 -1.66 -28.94 -56.25
CA VAL A 44 -2.67 -28.03 -55.70
C VAL A 44 -3.92 -28.09 -56.58
N ARG A 45 -5.06 -28.41 -55.97
CA ARG A 45 -6.35 -28.45 -56.65
C ARG A 45 -6.96 -27.06 -56.80
N GLU A 46 -7.03 -26.33 -55.70
CA GLU A 46 -7.62 -24.99 -55.63
C GLU A 46 -7.11 -24.26 -54.38
N ILE A 47 -7.09 -22.92 -54.44
CA ILE A 47 -6.88 -22.08 -53.26
C ILE A 47 -8.26 -21.79 -52.64
N VAL A 48 -8.42 -22.15 -51.36
CA VAL A 48 -9.67 -21.99 -50.61
C VAL A 48 -9.78 -20.58 -50.04
N LYS A 49 -8.67 -20.04 -49.51
CA LYS A 49 -8.67 -18.73 -48.84
C LYS A 49 -7.26 -18.19 -48.65
N VAL A 50 -7.05 -16.90 -48.91
CA VAL A 50 -5.80 -16.20 -48.58
C VAL A 50 -6.07 -15.09 -47.59
N ASP A 51 -5.37 -15.09 -46.46
CA ASP A 51 -5.49 -14.07 -45.41
C ASP A 51 -4.14 -13.40 -45.18
N GLY A 52 -4.12 -12.09 -44.93
CA GLY A 52 -2.89 -11.37 -44.60
C GLY A 52 -3.18 -9.98 -44.05
N VAL A 53 -2.15 -9.15 -43.95
CA VAL A 53 -2.22 -7.84 -43.30
C VAL A 53 -2.12 -6.73 -44.34
N VAL A 54 -3.05 -5.78 -44.32
CA VAL A 54 -3.04 -4.57 -45.17
C VAL A 54 -3.30 -3.35 -44.30
N GLY A 55 -2.40 -2.38 -44.30
CA GLY A 55 -2.50 -1.20 -43.43
C GLY A 55 -2.53 -1.54 -41.93
N GLY A 56 -1.96 -2.69 -41.54
CA GLY A 56 -2.02 -3.20 -40.16
C GLY A 56 -3.29 -3.97 -39.78
N GLU A 57 -4.31 -4.04 -40.65
CA GLU A 57 -5.54 -4.81 -40.42
C GLU A 57 -5.53 -6.16 -41.16
N THR A 58 -6.20 -7.18 -40.61
CA THR A 58 -6.29 -8.50 -41.25
C THR A 58 -7.37 -8.50 -42.32
N THR A 59 -6.98 -8.80 -43.55
CA THR A 59 -7.86 -8.80 -44.73
C THR A 59 -7.80 -10.16 -45.42
N THR A 60 -8.97 -10.63 -45.87
CA THR A 60 -9.08 -11.80 -46.77
C THR A 60 -9.03 -11.31 -48.22
N PHE A 61 -8.12 -11.88 -49.00
CA PHE A 61 -7.92 -11.53 -50.41
C PHE A 61 -8.82 -12.35 -51.33
N SER A 62 -9.17 -11.80 -52.49
CA SER A 62 -10.07 -12.42 -53.45
C SER A 62 -9.33 -12.99 -54.68
N GLU A 63 -9.63 -14.23 -55.05
CA GLU A 63 -9.09 -14.86 -56.26
C GLU A 63 -9.63 -14.17 -57.53
N GLY A 64 -8.75 -13.87 -58.48
CA GLY A 64 -9.04 -13.18 -59.74
C GLY A 64 -8.97 -11.65 -59.66
N GLU A 65 -8.97 -11.07 -58.45
CA GLU A 65 -8.81 -9.63 -58.21
C GLU A 65 -7.47 -9.31 -57.54
N ASP A 66 -7.15 -10.02 -56.45
CA ASP A 66 -5.93 -9.81 -55.68
C ASP A 66 -4.83 -10.82 -56.05
N TYR A 67 -5.19 -12.09 -56.23
CA TYR A 67 -4.26 -13.17 -56.57
C TYR A 67 -4.89 -14.18 -57.52
N GLN A 68 -4.08 -15.06 -58.12
CA GLN A 68 -4.53 -16.20 -58.91
C GLN A 68 -3.68 -17.45 -58.64
N LEU A 69 -4.27 -18.63 -58.82
CA LEU A 69 -3.52 -19.89 -58.83
C LEU A 69 -2.89 -20.12 -60.22
N ALA A 70 -1.57 -20.06 -60.30
CA ALA A 70 -0.79 -20.27 -61.52
C ALA A 70 0.02 -21.58 -61.43
N GLY A 71 -0.63 -22.70 -61.75
CA GLY A 71 -0.06 -24.03 -61.58
C GLY A 71 0.03 -24.40 -60.10
N GLU A 72 1.26 -24.55 -59.58
CA GLU A 72 1.55 -24.89 -58.18
C GLU A 72 1.99 -23.66 -57.36
N MET A 73 1.65 -22.46 -57.85
CA MET A 73 2.08 -21.19 -57.27
C MET A 73 0.90 -20.24 -57.08
N LEU A 74 0.89 -19.53 -55.96
CA LEU A 74 0.08 -18.33 -55.79
C LEU A 74 0.80 -17.17 -56.46
N GLU A 75 0.11 -16.47 -57.37
CA GLU A 75 0.60 -15.27 -58.04
C GLU A 75 -0.25 -14.06 -57.64
N TRP A 76 0.38 -13.04 -57.06
CA TRP A 76 -0.26 -11.76 -56.78
C TRP A 76 -0.43 -10.95 -58.05
N LEU A 77 -1.63 -10.43 -58.28
CA LEU A 77 -1.95 -9.66 -59.47
C LEU A 77 -1.38 -8.24 -59.38
N PRO A 78 -0.86 -7.66 -60.49
CA PRO A 78 -0.24 -6.33 -60.48
C PRO A 78 -1.14 -5.23 -59.90
N ASP A 79 -2.42 -5.25 -60.27
CA ASP A 79 -3.42 -4.23 -59.89
C ASP A 79 -4.22 -4.59 -58.63
N GLY A 80 -3.97 -5.78 -58.07
CA GLY A 80 -4.67 -6.29 -56.88
C GLY A 80 -4.10 -5.77 -55.56
N THR A 81 -4.90 -5.86 -54.49
CA THR A 81 -4.47 -5.53 -53.12
C THR A 81 -3.49 -6.58 -52.64
N LYS A 82 -2.37 -6.15 -52.05
CA LYS A 82 -1.28 -7.03 -51.60
C LYS A 82 -1.03 -6.84 -50.11
N PRO A 83 -0.49 -7.86 -49.42
CA PRO A 83 -0.07 -7.70 -48.03
C PRO A 83 0.97 -6.59 -47.87
N ASP A 84 1.04 -6.00 -46.67
CA ASP A 84 2.08 -5.04 -46.31
C ASP A 84 3.47 -5.70 -46.41
N ASP A 85 4.50 -4.93 -46.81
CA ASP A 85 5.85 -5.47 -46.99
C ASP A 85 6.38 -6.11 -45.69
N ARG A 86 7.01 -7.28 -45.82
CA ARG A 86 7.53 -8.11 -44.71
C ARG A 86 6.48 -8.59 -43.72
N THR A 87 5.20 -8.55 -44.07
CA THR A 87 4.14 -9.16 -43.26
C THR A 87 3.89 -10.61 -43.65
N VAL A 88 3.26 -11.35 -42.73
CA VAL A 88 2.92 -12.75 -42.93
C VAL A 88 1.55 -12.83 -43.57
N PHE A 89 1.40 -13.71 -44.56
CA PHE A 89 0.10 -14.11 -45.10
C PHE A 89 -0.03 -15.64 -45.08
N PHE A 90 -1.27 -16.12 -45.04
CA PHE A 90 -1.64 -17.51 -44.93
C PHE A 90 -2.43 -17.93 -46.16
N VAL A 91 -2.00 -19.00 -46.80
CA VAL A 91 -2.67 -19.57 -47.97
C VAL A 91 -3.30 -20.90 -47.55
N ASN A 92 -4.63 -20.95 -47.58
CA ASN A 92 -5.40 -22.17 -47.38
C ASN A 92 -5.69 -22.76 -48.76
N TYR A 93 -5.16 -23.93 -49.09
CA TYR A 93 -5.35 -24.56 -50.40
C TYR A 93 -5.56 -26.07 -50.27
N ALA A 94 -6.35 -26.65 -51.16
CA ALA A 94 -6.66 -28.08 -51.18
C ALA A 94 -5.69 -28.84 -52.09
N ILE A 95 -5.17 -29.98 -51.62
CA ILE A 95 -4.30 -30.88 -52.41
C ILE A 95 -5.17 -31.88 -53.19
N GLY A 96 -4.72 -32.26 -54.39
CA GLY A 96 -5.43 -33.14 -55.33
C GLY A 96 -5.51 -34.63 -54.97
N GLU A 97 -4.95 -35.08 -53.85
CA GLU A 97 -5.12 -36.47 -53.39
C GLU A 97 -6.43 -36.64 -52.62
N SER A 98 -7.28 -37.56 -53.06
CA SER A 98 -8.51 -37.93 -52.36
C SER A 98 -8.17 -38.59 -51.02
N GLN A 99 -8.40 -37.87 -49.93
CA GLN A 99 -8.19 -38.42 -48.58
C GLN A 99 -9.28 -39.47 -48.29
N SER A 100 -8.85 -40.61 -47.74
CA SER A 100 -9.68 -41.79 -47.46
C SER A 100 -10.64 -41.60 -46.28
N VAL A 101 -10.49 -40.52 -45.51
CA VAL A 101 -11.22 -40.26 -44.29
C VAL A 101 -12.35 -39.25 -44.55
N THR A 102 -13.59 -39.74 -44.52
CA THR A 102 -14.77 -38.94 -44.90
C THR A 102 -15.77 -38.72 -43.77
N ASP A 103 -15.75 -39.54 -42.71
CA ASP A 103 -16.69 -39.42 -41.60
C ASP A 103 -16.18 -38.45 -40.52
N VAL A 104 -16.60 -37.19 -40.62
CA VAL A 104 -16.29 -36.11 -39.67
C VAL A 104 -17.43 -35.80 -38.71
N ASN A 105 -18.50 -36.59 -38.75
CA ASN A 105 -19.67 -36.32 -37.94
C ASN A 105 -19.35 -36.52 -36.44
N PRO A 106 -20.03 -35.78 -35.55
CA PRO A 106 -19.97 -36.05 -34.12
C PRO A 106 -20.22 -37.53 -33.82
N GLY A 107 -19.30 -38.16 -33.08
CA GLY A 107 -19.35 -39.60 -32.75
C GLY A 107 -18.54 -40.52 -33.67
N SER A 108 -17.95 -40.01 -34.77
CA SER A 108 -17.01 -40.81 -35.57
C SER A 108 -15.69 -41.04 -34.83
N VAL A 109 -14.97 -42.12 -35.15
CA VAL A 109 -13.67 -42.43 -34.53
C VAL A 109 -12.68 -41.29 -34.77
N VAL A 110 -12.64 -40.76 -36.00
CA VAL A 110 -11.73 -39.67 -36.39
C VAL A 110 -12.10 -38.39 -35.66
N ARG A 111 -13.40 -38.04 -35.62
CA ARG A 111 -13.88 -36.88 -34.89
C ARG A 111 -13.53 -36.97 -33.41
N THR A 112 -13.73 -38.14 -32.80
CA THR A 112 -13.41 -38.37 -31.38
C THR A 112 -11.92 -38.20 -31.08
N ILE A 113 -11.04 -38.73 -31.94
CA ILE A 113 -9.58 -38.56 -31.80
C ILE A 113 -9.19 -37.09 -31.95
N VAL A 114 -9.70 -36.39 -32.97
CA VAL A 114 -9.37 -34.98 -33.20
C VAL A 114 -9.90 -34.10 -32.08
N GLU A 115 -11.09 -34.36 -31.55
CA GLU A 115 -11.63 -33.64 -30.41
C GLU A 115 -10.79 -33.88 -29.14
N ALA A 116 -10.31 -35.10 -28.89
CA ALA A 116 -9.41 -35.38 -27.78
C ALA A 116 -8.09 -34.58 -27.91
N VAL A 117 -7.45 -34.62 -29.09
CA VAL A 117 -6.21 -33.86 -29.34
C VAL A 117 -6.43 -32.36 -29.24
N SER A 118 -7.53 -31.86 -29.81
CA SER A 118 -7.86 -30.42 -29.79
C SER A 118 -8.10 -29.91 -28.38
N ARG A 119 -8.64 -30.76 -27.49
CA ARG A 119 -8.85 -30.43 -26.07
C ARG A 119 -7.52 -30.29 -25.33
N GLU A 120 -6.57 -31.20 -25.57
CA GLU A 120 -5.22 -31.09 -25.02
C GLU A 120 -4.49 -29.87 -25.56
N MET A 121 -4.64 -29.56 -26.86
CA MET A 121 -4.06 -28.36 -27.45
C MET A 121 -4.66 -27.08 -26.87
N ASP A 122 -5.98 -26.99 -26.66
CA ASP A 122 -6.61 -25.83 -26.01
C ASP A 122 -6.08 -25.63 -24.59
N PHE A 123 -5.89 -26.72 -23.83
CA PHE A 123 -5.28 -26.66 -22.51
C PHE A 123 -3.84 -26.13 -22.56
N LEU A 124 -3.02 -26.61 -23.49
CA LEU A 124 -1.66 -26.10 -23.70
C LEU A 124 -1.65 -24.61 -24.11
N TYR A 125 -2.54 -24.20 -25.01
CA TYR A 125 -2.68 -22.79 -25.39
C TYR A 125 -3.12 -21.93 -24.21
N ALA A 126 -3.99 -22.43 -23.33
CA ALA A 126 -4.37 -21.73 -22.10
C ALA A 126 -3.19 -21.58 -21.14
N GLN A 127 -2.36 -22.62 -20.96
CA GLN A 127 -1.14 -22.53 -20.14
C GLN A 127 -0.13 -21.53 -20.73
N LEU A 128 0.08 -21.56 -22.05
CA LEU A 128 0.96 -20.59 -22.72
C LEU A 128 0.43 -19.16 -22.59
N ASN A 129 -0.89 -18.95 -22.67
CA ASN A 129 -1.49 -17.63 -22.44
C ASN A 129 -1.22 -17.15 -21.01
N TYR A 130 -1.40 -18.02 -20.02
CA TYR A 130 -1.11 -17.70 -18.63
C TYR A 130 0.35 -17.30 -18.41
N VAL A 131 1.30 -18.02 -19.01
CA VAL A 131 2.74 -17.68 -18.94
C VAL A 131 3.03 -16.36 -19.64
N TYR A 132 2.38 -16.09 -20.77
CA TYR A 132 2.52 -14.82 -21.48
C TYR A 132 2.01 -13.65 -20.64
N GLU A 133 0.80 -13.76 -20.06
CA GLU A 133 0.20 -12.75 -19.18
C GLU A 133 0.99 -12.56 -17.87
N ALA A 134 1.65 -13.60 -17.37
CA ALA A 134 2.52 -13.51 -16.19
C ALA A 134 3.75 -12.60 -16.40
N GLY A 135 4.06 -12.22 -17.66
CA GLY A 135 5.17 -11.31 -17.98
C GLY A 135 4.86 -9.83 -17.86
N PHE A 136 3.60 -9.44 -17.63
CA PHE A 136 3.19 -8.03 -17.58
C PHE A 136 2.74 -7.63 -16.18
N ILE A 137 3.14 -6.44 -15.74
CA ILE A 137 2.82 -5.92 -14.40
C ILE A 137 1.32 -5.86 -14.12
N ASP A 138 0.51 -5.59 -15.15
CA ASP A 138 -0.94 -5.48 -15.02
C ASP A 138 -1.65 -6.82 -14.80
N THR A 139 -1.15 -7.89 -15.41
CA THR A 139 -1.81 -9.21 -15.42
C THR A 139 -1.11 -10.25 -14.56
N ALA A 140 0.16 -10.04 -14.21
CA ALA A 140 0.91 -10.93 -13.34
C ALA A 140 0.29 -10.98 -11.92
N THR A 141 0.33 -12.17 -11.33
CA THR A 141 -0.16 -12.45 -9.97
C THR A 141 0.84 -13.31 -9.20
N GLY A 142 0.76 -13.29 -7.86
CA GLY A 142 1.61 -14.08 -6.98
C GLY A 142 3.12 -13.90 -7.24
N SER A 143 3.84 -15.02 -7.31
CA SER A 143 5.30 -15.02 -7.50
C SER A 143 5.75 -14.42 -8.83
N SER A 144 4.93 -14.51 -9.88
CA SER A 144 5.23 -13.87 -11.16
C SER A 144 5.20 -12.34 -11.04
N LEU A 145 4.25 -11.79 -10.27
CA LEU A 145 4.21 -10.35 -9.99
C LEU A 145 5.43 -9.91 -9.18
N ASP A 146 5.85 -10.72 -8.20
CA ASP A 146 7.06 -10.44 -7.42
C ASP A 146 8.29 -10.35 -8.31
N LEU A 147 8.44 -11.28 -9.27
CA LEU A 147 9.55 -11.26 -10.23
C LEU A 147 9.50 -10.01 -11.14
N VAL A 148 8.33 -9.65 -11.66
CA VAL A 148 8.17 -8.45 -12.49
C VAL A 148 8.47 -7.18 -11.69
N ALA A 149 7.98 -7.08 -10.45
CA ALA A 149 8.26 -5.96 -9.56
C ALA A 149 9.75 -5.88 -9.17
N SER A 150 10.42 -7.02 -9.00
CA SER A 150 11.84 -7.06 -8.64
C SER A 150 12.76 -6.46 -9.71
N ILE A 151 12.34 -6.49 -11.00
CA ILE A 151 13.07 -5.81 -12.09
C ILE A 151 13.14 -4.30 -11.83
N LEU A 152 12.14 -3.73 -11.16
CA LEU A 152 12.07 -2.32 -10.80
C LEU A 152 12.72 -2.03 -9.43
N GLY A 153 13.35 -3.02 -8.78
CA GLY A 153 13.89 -2.90 -7.43
C GLY A 153 12.84 -2.85 -6.33
N VAL A 154 11.62 -3.31 -6.62
CA VAL A 154 10.48 -3.28 -5.70
C VAL A 154 10.23 -4.69 -5.16
N GLU A 155 10.49 -4.90 -3.86
CA GLU A 155 10.22 -6.17 -3.18
C GLU A 155 8.92 -6.10 -2.36
N ARG A 156 8.17 -7.22 -2.31
CA ARG A 156 6.91 -7.31 -1.56
C ARG A 156 7.15 -7.18 -0.06
N LYS A 157 6.33 -6.35 0.60
CA LYS A 157 6.36 -6.28 2.07
C LYS A 157 5.78 -7.57 2.66
N SER A 158 6.57 -8.23 3.48
CA SER A 158 6.17 -9.46 4.17
C SER A 158 5.22 -9.15 5.34
N ALA A 159 4.44 -10.16 5.74
CA ALA A 159 3.62 -10.04 6.94
C ALA A 159 4.49 -9.89 8.19
N GLU A 160 4.14 -8.96 9.05
CA GLU A 160 4.81 -8.75 10.35
C GLU A 160 3.94 -9.31 11.48
N PRO A 161 4.52 -10.09 12.40
CA PRO A 161 3.79 -10.61 13.55
C PRO A 161 3.53 -9.53 14.59
N ALA A 162 2.40 -9.68 15.28
CA ALA A 162 2.03 -8.79 16.37
C ALA A 162 2.99 -8.97 17.55
N ASN A 163 3.63 -7.87 17.96
CA ASN A 163 4.53 -7.79 19.11
C ASN A 163 3.91 -6.93 20.20
N GLY A 164 4.00 -7.38 21.46
CA GLY A 164 3.43 -6.66 22.58
C GLY A 164 3.97 -7.14 23.93
N LEU A 165 3.33 -6.70 25.00
CA LEU A 165 3.72 -7.02 26.37
C LEU A 165 2.62 -7.82 27.06
N VAL A 166 3.03 -8.86 27.79
CA VAL A 166 2.13 -9.69 28.59
C VAL A 166 2.63 -9.70 30.03
N THR A 167 1.71 -9.62 30.98
CA THR A 167 1.99 -9.70 32.41
C THR A 167 1.71 -11.12 32.89
N PHE A 168 2.77 -11.79 33.33
CA PHE A 168 2.65 -13.03 34.10
C PHE A 168 2.63 -12.67 35.58
N GLY A 169 1.87 -13.40 36.37
CA GLY A 169 1.88 -13.15 37.80
C GLY A 169 1.31 -14.26 38.65
N ARG A 170 1.45 -14.05 39.96
CA ARG A 170 0.85 -14.85 41.03
C ARG A 170 0.39 -13.94 42.16
N ASN A 171 -0.70 -14.35 42.82
CA ASN A 171 -1.27 -13.65 43.97
C ASN A 171 -0.76 -14.22 45.30
N THR A 172 -0.25 -15.44 45.31
CA THR A 172 0.39 -16.04 46.49
C THR A 172 1.89 -15.76 46.50
N ASP A 173 2.51 -15.73 47.68
CA ASP A 173 3.97 -15.61 47.77
C ASP A 173 4.67 -16.88 47.25
N PRO A 174 5.83 -16.76 46.58
CA PRO A 174 6.70 -17.89 46.25
C PRO A 174 7.11 -18.69 47.49
N GLY A 175 7.66 -19.89 47.27
CA GLY A 175 8.22 -20.70 48.34
C GLY A 175 9.34 -19.97 49.08
N ASP A 176 9.54 -20.32 50.35
CA ASP A 176 10.62 -19.79 51.18
C ASP A 176 11.88 -20.65 51.01
N ILE A 177 13.03 -20.01 50.80
CA ILE A 177 14.36 -20.64 50.80
C ILE A 177 15.16 -20.04 51.94
N GLY A 178 15.62 -20.89 52.87
CA GLY A 178 16.53 -20.49 53.93
C GLY A 178 17.97 -20.41 53.42
N VAL A 179 18.65 -19.31 53.71
CA VAL A 179 20.08 -19.13 53.51
C VAL A 179 20.73 -18.99 54.88
N GLU A 180 21.69 -19.86 55.16
CA GLU A 180 22.40 -19.88 56.44
C GLU A 180 23.86 -19.45 56.22
N GLN A 181 24.37 -18.67 57.17
CA GLN A 181 25.76 -18.28 57.32
C GLN A 181 26.34 -17.55 56.10
N GLU A 182 25.60 -16.58 55.51
CA GLU A 182 26.19 -15.73 54.47
C GLU A 182 27.23 -14.78 55.08
N ALA A 183 28.49 -14.98 54.71
CA ALA A 183 29.61 -14.19 55.21
C ALA A 183 29.75 -12.83 54.51
N HIS A 184 29.87 -11.77 55.32
CA HIS A 184 30.20 -10.41 54.91
C HIS A 184 31.38 -9.87 55.72
N LEU A 185 32.31 -9.18 55.06
CA LEU A 185 33.42 -8.49 55.73
C LEU A 185 32.98 -7.08 56.15
N GLN A 186 33.13 -6.75 57.43
CA GLN A 186 32.88 -5.40 57.95
C GLN A 186 34.05 -4.47 57.59
N ASP A 187 33.91 -3.75 56.49
CA ASP A 187 34.88 -2.79 55.95
C ASP A 187 34.54 -1.32 56.27
N GLY A 188 33.63 -1.09 57.22
CA GLY A 188 33.20 0.24 57.68
C GLY A 188 32.06 0.84 56.86
N ARG A 189 31.47 0.10 55.92
CA ARG A 189 30.26 0.53 55.20
C ARG A 189 29.04 0.43 56.10
N ASN A 190 28.09 1.32 55.86
CA ASN A 190 26.81 1.29 56.57
C ASN A 190 25.79 0.34 55.93
N SER A 191 26.03 -0.18 54.72
CA SER A 191 25.06 -1.01 53.99
C SER A 191 25.75 -2.19 53.30
N TYR A 192 25.21 -3.39 53.50
CA TYR A 192 25.68 -4.65 52.92
C TYR A 192 24.54 -5.35 52.19
N SER A 193 24.72 -5.63 50.89
CA SER A 193 23.71 -6.32 50.07
C SER A 193 23.86 -7.84 50.19
N LEU A 194 22.73 -8.52 50.36
CA LEU A 194 22.65 -9.98 50.43
C LEU A 194 22.71 -10.57 49.01
N LYS A 195 23.37 -11.72 48.84
CA LYS A 195 23.56 -12.35 47.52
C LYS A 195 22.26 -12.86 46.91
N ASN A 196 21.40 -13.50 47.70
CA ASN A 196 20.15 -14.06 47.20
C ASN A 196 19.04 -13.04 47.36
N THR A 197 18.38 -12.71 46.25
CA THR A 197 17.27 -11.76 46.22
C THR A 197 16.12 -12.39 45.45
N PRO A 198 14.85 -12.08 45.80
CA PRO A 198 14.41 -11.10 46.80
C PRO A 198 14.28 -11.66 48.23
N VAL A 199 14.85 -10.94 49.20
CA VAL A 199 14.87 -11.33 50.62
C VAL A 199 13.51 -11.05 51.27
N LYS A 200 12.96 -12.04 51.98
CA LYS A 200 11.71 -11.94 52.74
C LYS A 200 11.93 -11.30 54.10
N GLN A 201 12.87 -11.85 54.86
CA GLN A 201 13.24 -11.38 56.19
C GLN A 201 14.63 -11.90 56.58
N ILE A 202 15.28 -11.18 57.48
CA ILE A 202 16.50 -11.64 58.15
C ILE A 202 16.08 -12.46 59.36
N VAL A 203 16.71 -13.62 59.55
CA VAL A 203 16.47 -14.52 60.68
C VAL A 203 17.35 -14.11 61.85
N LYS A 204 18.66 -13.96 61.61
CA LYS A 204 19.63 -13.44 62.60
C LYS A 204 20.90 -12.92 61.93
N ILE A 205 21.63 -12.05 62.63
CA ILE A 205 22.97 -11.59 62.25
C ILE A 205 23.91 -11.85 63.41
N GLU A 206 24.98 -12.59 63.16
CA GLU A 206 26.01 -12.93 64.16
C GLU A 206 27.36 -12.39 63.72
N GLY A 207 28.11 -11.77 64.62
CA GLY A 207 29.46 -11.28 64.35
C GLY A 207 30.23 -11.02 65.63
N ASN A 208 31.48 -10.59 65.51
CA ASN A 208 32.28 -10.25 66.68
C ASN A 208 32.04 -8.79 67.08
N LEU A 209 31.81 -8.55 68.37
CA LEU A 209 31.80 -7.25 69.01
C LEU A 209 32.77 -7.31 70.19
N GLU A 210 33.78 -6.46 70.20
CA GLU A 210 34.85 -6.46 71.22
C GLU A 210 35.50 -7.85 71.39
N GLU A 211 35.80 -8.53 70.28
CA GLU A 211 36.37 -9.90 70.23
C GLU A 211 35.47 -11.01 70.78
N THR A 212 34.19 -10.73 71.05
CA THR A 212 33.20 -11.72 71.51
C THR A 212 32.05 -11.89 70.52
N ALA A 213 31.56 -13.12 70.36
CA ALA A 213 30.41 -13.38 69.48
C ALA A 213 29.16 -12.67 70.01
N HIS A 214 28.54 -11.87 69.16
CA HIS A 214 27.34 -11.11 69.45
C HIS A 214 26.30 -11.31 68.34
N GLU A 215 25.05 -11.47 68.75
CA GLU A 215 23.90 -11.43 67.85
C GLU A 215 23.33 -10.01 67.85
N PHE A 216 23.14 -9.44 66.66
CA PHE A 216 22.66 -8.07 66.50
C PHE A 216 21.15 -8.03 66.36
N GLU A 217 20.50 -7.00 66.91
CA GLU A 217 19.04 -6.88 66.92
C GLU A 217 18.52 -5.94 65.81
N GLN A 218 17.52 -6.40 65.05
CA GLN A 218 16.86 -5.58 64.04
C GLN A 218 16.06 -4.43 64.69
N GLY A 219 16.20 -3.21 64.16
CA GLY A 219 15.57 -1.99 64.67
C GLY A 219 16.40 -1.25 65.73
N THR A 220 17.35 -1.94 66.37
CA THR A 220 18.29 -1.35 67.35
C THR A 220 19.69 -1.21 66.76
N ASP A 221 20.23 -2.30 66.20
CA ASP A 221 21.59 -2.35 65.68
C ASP A 221 21.63 -2.16 64.16
N TYR A 222 20.68 -2.76 63.45
CA TYR A 222 20.55 -2.64 62.00
C TYR A 222 19.09 -2.54 61.56
N ASN A 223 18.89 -2.01 60.35
CA ASN A 223 17.62 -2.08 59.63
C ASN A 223 17.77 -2.98 58.40
N PHE A 224 16.67 -3.63 58.01
CA PHE A 224 16.58 -4.34 56.75
C PHE A 224 15.83 -3.45 55.75
N VAL A 225 16.53 -3.05 54.69
CA VAL A 225 15.97 -2.16 53.67
C VAL A 225 16.20 -2.77 52.29
N GLY A 226 15.12 -3.10 51.60
CA GLY A 226 15.17 -3.73 50.28
C GLY A 226 15.76 -5.14 50.33
N ASN A 227 17.04 -5.27 50.02
CA ASN A 227 17.82 -6.52 50.05
C ASN A 227 19.14 -6.35 50.80
N SER A 228 19.25 -5.30 51.62
CA SER A 228 20.48 -4.95 52.31
C SER A 228 20.27 -4.83 53.81
N VAL A 229 21.33 -5.17 54.54
CA VAL A 229 21.50 -4.88 55.96
C VAL A 229 22.10 -3.48 56.07
N GLU A 230 21.39 -2.57 56.75
CA GLU A 230 21.87 -1.21 57.01
C GLU A 230 22.16 -1.02 58.51
N TRP A 231 23.42 -0.80 58.85
CA TRP A 231 23.85 -0.56 60.23
C TRP A 231 23.44 0.84 60.70
N LEU A 232 22.77 0.91 61.85
CA LEU A 232 22.33 2.17 62.45
C LEU A 232 23.54 2.93 63.02
N ALA A 233 23.45 4.26 63.05
CA ALA A 233 24.53 5.12 63.56
C ALA A 233 24.71 5.00 65.08
N GLU A 234 23.61 4.80 65.81
CA GLU A 234 23.58 4.65 67.27
C GLU A 234 23.55 3.17 67.71
N GLY A 235 23.47 2.24 66.76
CA GLY A 235 23.42 0.80 67.00
C GLY A 235 24.81 0.17 67.12
N LYS A 236 24.88 -1.03 67.72
CA LYS A 236 26.12 -1.81 67.77
C LYS A 236 26.45 -2.35 66.38
N ARG A 237 27.73 -2.50 66.08
CA ARG A 237 28.23 -2.99 64.79
C ARG A 237 29.31 -4.03 65.01
N PRO A 238 29.49 -4.98 64.08
CA PRO A 238 30.62 -5.88 64.11
C PRO A 238 31.96 -5.13 64.15
N ASP A 239 32.97 -5.73 64.74
CA ASP A 239 34.33 -5.19 64.79
C ASP A 239 34.83 -4.94 63.35
N THR A 240 35.53 -3.80 63.14
CA THR A 240 36.12 -3.47 61.84
C THR A 240 37.13 -4.55 61.42
N ASP A 241 37.15 -4.90 60.14
CA ASP A 241 37.93 -6.00 59.56
C ASP A 241 37.55 -7.41 60.08
N SER A 242 36.41 -7.55 60.77
CA SER A 242 35.85 -8.85 61.13
C SER A 242 34.80 -9.33 60.12
N THR A 243 34.56 -10.66 60.08
CA THR A 243 33.48 -11.25 59.29
C THR A 243 32.24 -11.42 60.16
N PHE A 244 31.09 -10.99 59.66
CA PHE A 244 29.79 -11.29 60.24
C PHE A 244 28.99 -12.18 59.29
N TYR A 245 28.07 -12.96 59.86
CA TYR A 245 27.24 -13.93 59.18
C TYR A 245 25.78 -13.52 59.25
N VAL A 246 25.08 -13.65 58.13
CA VAL A 246 23.66 -13.33 58.04
C VAL A 246 22.89 -14.60 57.66
N ASP A 247 21.93 -14.97 58.51
CA ASP A 247 20.93 -15.98 58.21
C ASP A 247 19.65 -15.27 57.78
N TYR A 248 19.08 -15.64 56.63
CA TYR A 248 17.90 -14.98 56.10
C TYR A 248 17.03 -15.92 55.26
N ILE A 249 15.77 -15.54 55.08
CA ILE A 249 14.83 -16.24 54.19
C ILE A 249 14.66 -15.40 52.94
N THR A 250 14.84 -16.01 51.78
CA THR A 250 14.55 -15.43 50.46
C THR A 250 13.32 -16.09 49.86
N TYR A 251 12.62 -15.37 48.99
CA TYR A 251 11.61 -16.00 48.14
C TYR A 251 12.31 -16.80 47.02
N GLU A 252 11.71 -17.92 46.64
CA GLU A 252 12.09 -18.69 45.47
C GLU A 252 12.02 -17.82 44.21
N LEU A 253 13.08 -17.84 43.41
CA LEU A 253 13.17 -17.12 42.15
C LEU A 253 12.36 -17.85 41.07
N ILE A 254 11.35 -17.16 40.54
CA ILE A 254 10.50 -17.68 39.47
C ILE A 254 10.83 -16.95 38.18
N THR A 255 11.35 -17.70 37.22
CA THR A 255 11.80 -17.21 35.92
C THR A 255 10.82 -17.64 34.83
N ILE A 256 10.53 -16.72 33.93
CA ILE A 256 9.76 -16.94 32.71
C ILE A 256 10.79 -17.04 31.57
N PRO A 257 11.09 -18.23 31.06
CA PRO A 257 12.07 -18.40 30.00
C PRO A 257 11.56 -17.84 28.67
N VAL A 258 12.51 -17.56 27.77
CA VAL A 258 12.24 -17.32 26.33
C VAL A 258 11.53 -18.54 25.72
N GLY A 259 10.61 -18.31 24.79
CA GLY A 259 9.84 -19.37 24.12
C GLY A 259 8.67 -19.92 24.95
N THR A 260 8.30 -19.26 26.05
CA THR A 260 7.10 -19.60 26.81
C THR A 260 5.85 -19.27 25.99
N SER A 261 5.03 -20.28 25.68
CA SER A 261 3.81 -20.09 24.89
C SER A 261 2.63 -19.60 25.74
N VAL A 262 1.93 -18.57 25.25
CA VAL A 262 0.69 -18.03 25.83
C VAL A 262 -0.35 -17.84 24.74
N SER A 263 -1.64 -17.84 25.09
CA SER A 263 -2.70 -17.80 24.09
C SER A 263 -3.98 -17.14 24.57
N THR A 264 -4.82 -16.75 23.60
CA THR A 264 -6.20 -16.37 23.88
C THR A 264 -7.06 -17.58 24.19
N TYR A 265 -8.13 -17.38 24.95
CA TYR A 265 -9.14 -18.41 25.10
C TYR A 265 -9.93 -18.58 23.80
N ALA A 266 -10.00 -19.80 23.28
CA ALA A 266 -10.84 -20.16 22.14
C ALA A 266 -11.52 -21.51 22.38
N ARG A 267 -12.71 -21.70 21.80
CA ARG A 267 -13.45 -22.97 21.93
C ARG A 267 -12.84 -24.09 21.09
N ARG A 268 -12.20 -23.73 19.97
CA ARG A 268 -11.41 -24.62 19.12
C ARG A 268 -9.97 -24.15 19.16
N THR A 269 -9.05 -25.11 19.19
CA THR A 269 -7.61 -24.83 19.28
C THR A 269 -7.08 -24.09 18.05
N GLU A 270 -7.70 -24.31 16.88
CA GLU A 270 -7.38 -23.63 15.61
C GLU A 270 -7.69 -22.13 15.60
N ASP A 271 -8.61 -21.67 16.46
CA ASP A 271 -8.98 -20.26 16.58
C ASP A 271 -8.17 -19.53 17.67
N ALA A 272 -7.35 -20.27 18.43
CA ALA A 272 -6.55 -19.71 19.52
C ALA A 272 -5.33 -18.97 18.94
N LYS A 273 -5.18 -17.70 19.30
CA LYS A 273 -4.02 -16.90 18.90
C LYS A 273 -2.89 -17.18 19.87
N VAL A 274 -1.80 -17.73 19.37
CA VAL A 274 -0.63 -18.14 20.16
C VAL A 274 0.50 -17.13 20.03
N PHE A 275 1.12 -16.82 21.15
CA PHE A 275 2.27 -15.94 21.26
C PHE A 275 3.38 -16.65 22.04
N GLU A 276 4.63 -16.30 21.77
CA GLU A 276 5.80 -16.76 22.51
C GLU A 276 6.56 -15.59 23.13
N THR A 277 7.11 -15.80 24.33
CA THR A 277 7.99 -14.82 24.97
C THR A 277 9.30 -14.67 24.22
N THR A 278 9.76 -13.43 24.00
CA THR A 278 11.04 -13.17 23.33
C THR A 278 12.20 -13.03 24.29
N ASP A 279 11.91 -12.66 25.54
CA ASP A 279 12.90 -12.35 26.56
C ASP A 279 12.63 -13.14 27.84
N GLU A 280 13.70 -13.45 28.57
CA GLU A 280 13.62 -14.07 29.89
C GLU A 280 13.40 -13.01 30.97
N MET A 281 12.40 -13.20 31.84
CA MET A 281 12.10 -12.26 32.92
C MET A 281 11.80 -12.98 34.23
N VAL A 282 12.11 -12.33 35.35
CA VAL A 282 11.87 -12.86 36.71
C VAL A 282 10.70 -12.11 37.35
N LEU A 283 9.82 -12.83 38.05
CA LEU A 283 8.73 -12.23 38.81
C LEU A 283 9.28 -11.34 39.93
N LYS A 284 8.78 -10.10 40.00
CA LYS A 284 9.14 -9.14 41.04
C LYS A 284 7.91 -8.79 41.87
N ARG A 285 8.13 -8.53 43.15
CA ARG A 285 7.08 -8.08 44.06
C ARG A 285 6.67 -6.66 43.69
N THR A 286 5.40 -6.50 43.39
CA THR A 286 4.76 -5.21 43.10
C THR A 286 4.42 -4.47 44.41
N PRO A 287 4.26 -3.14 44.37
CA PRO A 287 3.82 -2.36 45.54
C PRO A 287 2.46 -2.81 46.10
N GLN A 288 1.64 -3.49 45.28
CA GLN A 288 0.32 -4.00 45.63
C GLN A 288 0.37 -5.38 46.31
N GLY A 289 1.56 -5.90 46.59
CA GLY A 289 1.77 -7.19 47.26
C GLY A 289 1.67 -8.42 46.35
N ARG A 290 1.47 -8.24 45.04
CA ARG A 290 1.47 -9.32 44.04
C ARG A 290 2.84 -9.52 43.43
N TRP A 291 3.09 -10.68 42.83
CA TRP A 291 4.30 -10.95 42.08
C TRP A 291 4.00 -10.92 40.59
N GLU A 292 4.65 -10.04 39.85
CA GLU A 292 4.40 -9.84 38.42
C GLU A 292 5.71 -9.67 37.64
N ALA A 293 5.69 -10.07 36.38
CA ALA A 293 6.70 -9.76 35.39
C ALA A 293 6.03 -9.33 34.08
N ILE A 294 6.53 -8.24 33.49
CA ILE A 294 6.10 -7.77 32.18
C ILE A 294 7.09 -8.33 31.17
N VAL A 295 6.61 -9.17 30.27
CA VAL A 295 7.43 -9.92 29.32
C VAL A 295 7.02 -9.59 27.90
N PRO A 296 7.96 -9.25 27.01
CA PRO A 296 7.66 -9.09 25.60
C PRO A 296 7.30 -10.42 24.96
N VAL A 297 6.28 -10.38 24.11
CA VAL A 297 5.78 -11.53 23.35
C VAL A 297 5.65 -11.19 21.88
N LYS A 298 5.75 -12.23 21.06
CA LYS A 298 5.58 -12.19 19.61
C LYS A 298 4.55 -13.23 19.18
N ALA A 299 3.61 -12.83 18.33
CA ALA A 299 2.64 -13.75 17.74
C ALA A 299 3.34 -14.79 16.87
N MET A 300 2.90 -16.05 16.96
CA MET A 300 3.45 -17.14 16.15
C MET A 300 3.03 -17.04 14.69
N GLU A 301 1.78 -16.61 14.45
CA GLU A 301 1.29 -16.34 13.12
C GLU A 301 1.47 -14.84 12.78
N PRO A 302 2.19 -14.51 11.69
CA PRO A 302 2.34 -13.14 11.25
C PRO A 302 1.03 -12.62 10.63
N GLY A 303 0.83 -11.30 10.67
CA GLY A 303 -0.39 -10.67 10.13
C GLY A 303 -1.31 -10.05 11.18
N LYS A 304 -2.34 -9.36 10.69
CA LYS A 304 -3.39 -8.74 11.52
C LYS A 304 -4.22 -9.77 12.27
N ALA A 305 -4.23 -11.03 11.82
CA ALA A 305 -4.85 -12.14 12.52
C ALA A 305 -4.31 -12.29 13.95
N GLY A 306 -3.03 -11.99 14.19
CA GLY A 306 -2.40 -12.01 15.50
C GLY A 306 -2.80 -10.87 16.44
N ASN A 307 -3.56 -9.87 15.97
CA ASN A 307 -3.91 -8.72 16.79
C ASN A 307 -4.97 -9.06 17.87
N VAL A 308 -4.74 -8.58 19.09
CA VAL A 308 -5.60 -8.85 20.25
C VAL A 308 -5.77 -7.60 21.12
N PHE A 309 -6.96 -7.45 21.71
CA PHE A 309 -7.23 -6.39 22.67
C PHE A 309 -6.73 -6.77 24.07
N ALA A 310 -6.57 -5.79 24.94
CA ALA A 310 -6.26 -5.96 26.36
C ALA A 310 -7.20 -7.00 27.00
N GLY A 311 -6.63 -7.89 27.82
CA GLY A 311 -7.34 -8.96 28.52
C GLY A 311 -7.68 -10.19 27.70
N SER A 312 -7.22 -10.29 26.45
CA SER A 312 -7.51 -11.44 25.58
C SER A 312 -6.59 -12.64 25.85
N ILE A 313 -5.30 -12.40 26.12
CA ILE A 313 -4.30 -13.44 26.38
C ILE A 313 -4.42 -13.86 27.85
N VAL A 314 -5.07 -14.99 28.11
CA VAL A 314 -5.36 -15.46 29.48
C VAL A 314 -5.04 -16.93 29.72
N VAL A 315 -4.61 -17.65 28.67
CA VAL A 315 -4.37 -19.10 28.72
C VAL A 315 -2.87 -19.37 28.56
N MET A 316 -2.32 -20.19 29.45
CA MET A 316 -1.00 -20.82 29.29
C MET A 316 -1.22 -22.28 28.87
N PRO A 317 -1.05 -22.64 27.58
CA PRO A 317 -1.19 -24.03 27.13
C PRO A 317 -0.27 -25.00 27.89
N GLN A 318 0.92 -24.53 28.25
CA GLN A 318 1.86 -25.20 29.13
C GLN A 318 2.08 -24.32 30.37
N PRO A 319 1.40 -24.60 31.50
CA PRO A 319 1.54 -23.81 32.71
C PRO A 319 2.97 -23.84 33.26
N LEU A 320 3.50 -22.67 33.60
CA LEU A 320 4.81 -22.55 34.25
C LEU A 320 4.67 -22.78 35.76
N VAL A 321 5.62 -23.51 36.33
CA VAL A 321 5.69 -23.70 37.79
C VAL A 321 5.87 -22.35 38.48
N GLY A 322 5.03 -22.07 39.47
CA GLY A 322 5.09 -20.83 40.24
C GLY A 322 4.37 -19.64 39.60
N VAL A 323 3.81 -19.76 38.40
CA VAL A 323 3.00 -18.71 37.76
C VAL A 323 1.52 -19.09 37.80
N GLU A 324 0.65 -18.20 38.27
CA GLU A 324 -0.79 -18.49 38.43
C GLU A 324 -1.63 -17.97 37.27
N TYR A 325 -1.27 -16.81 36.71
CA TYR A 325 -2.04 -16.18 35.65
C TYR A 325 -1.16 -15.46 34.64
N VAL A 326 -1.74 -15.23 33.47
CA VAL A 326 -1.19 -14.43 32.39
C VAL A 326 -2.25 -13.48 31.90
N ILE A 327 -1.88 -12.23 31.61
CA ILE A 327 -2.79 -11.22 31.06
C ILE A 327 -2.04 -10.17 30.24
N ASN A 328 -2.53 -9.84 29.05
CA ASN A 328 -2.07 -8.63 28.35
C ASN A 328 -2.83 -7.41 28.86
N ARG A 329 -2.13 -6.44 29.45
CA ARG A 329 -2.78 -5.21 29.98
C ARG A 329 -3.06 -4.15 28.91
N GLY A 330 -2.34 -4.20 27.79
CA GLY A 330 -2.52 -3.33 26.64
C GLY A 330 -2.95 -4.10 25.40
N ASP A 331 -3.45 -3.36 24.41
CA ASP A 331 -3.74 -3.89 23.09
C ASP A 331 -2.44 -4.24 22.36
N ILE A 332 -2.48 -5.31 21.58
CA ILE A 332 -1.39 -5.76 20.72
C ILE A 332 -1.91 -5.71 19.29
N LEU A 333 -1.70 -4.59 18.60
CA LEU A 333 -2.25 -4.28 17.27
C LEU A 333 -1.17 -4.07 16.20
N THR A 334 0.06 -4.48 16.49
CA THR A 334 1.24 -4.24 15.65
C THR A 334 1.39 -5.26 14.51
N GLY A 335 0.54 -6.28 14.44
CA GLY A 335 0.56 -7.26 13.35
C GLY A 335 0.05 -6.64 12.05
N VAL A 336 0.80 -6.85 10.97
CA VAL A 336 0.51 -6.30 9.63
C VAL A 336 0.53 -7.46 8.62
N ASP A 337 -0.51 -7.55 7.79
CA ASP A 337 -0.58 -8.57 6.74
C ASP A 337 0.45 -8.32 5.64
N ALA A 338 0.79 -9.38 4.90
CA ALA A 338 1.61 -9.23 3.71
C ALA A 338 0.89 -8.32 2.69
N GLU A 339 1.68 -7.54 1.97
CA GLU A 339 1.19 -6.68 0.89
C GLU A 339 0.48 -7.52 -0.18
N SER A 340 -0.72 -7.10 -0.58
CA SER A 340 -1.51 -7.77 -1.60
C SER A 340 -0.94 -7.53 -3.01
N ASP A 341 -1.35 -8.35 -3.98
CA ASP A 341 -0.93 -8.18 -5.39
C ASP A 341 -1.32 -6.81 -5.95
N ASN A 342 -2.48 -6.28 -5.55
CA ASN A 342 -2.93 -4.97 -6.01
C ASN A 342 -2.08 -3.85 -5.42
N GLU A 343 -1.77 -3.91 -4.13
CA GLU A 343 -0.90 -2.91 -3.48
C GLU A 343 0.52 -2.95 -4.05
N LEU A 344 1.10 -4.14 -4.24
CA LEU A 344 2.41 -4.30 -4.85
C LEU A 344 2.43 -3.75 -6.28
N ARG A 345 1.40 -4.04 -7.08
CA ARG A 345 1.28 -3.56 -8.46
C ARG A 345 1.25 -2.05 -8.53
N GLU A 346 0.40 -1.40 -7.73
CA GLU A 346 0.30 0.06 -7.70
C GLU A 346 1.61 0.69 -7.23
N ARG A 347 2.25 0.12 -6.20
CA ARG A 347 3.57 0.60 -5.74
C ARG A 347 4.66 0.43 -6.80
N ALA A 348 4.66 -0.68 -7.53
CA ALA A 348 5.62 -0.95 -8.60
C ALA A 348 5.41 -0.02 -9.80
N LYS A 349 4.17 0.28 -10.19
CA LYS A 349 3.85 1.30 -11.21
C LYS A 349 4.34 2.68 -10.79
N HIS A 350 4.03 3.08 -9.57
CA HIS A 350 4.50 4.35 -9.03
C HIS A 350 6.04 4.43 -9.00
N ALA A 351 6.73 3.33 -8.67
CA ALA A 351 8.19 3.27 -8.73
C ALA A 351 8.71 3.45 -10.16
N LEU A 352 8.05 2.87 -11.17
CA LEU A 352 8.39 3.08 -12.58
C LEU A 352 8.17 4.54 -13.01
N GLU A 353 7.08 5.17 -12.60
CA GLU A 353 6.80 6.59 -12.87
C GLU A 353 7.88 7.49 -12.25
N VAL A 354 8.23 7.26 -10.99
CA VAL A 354 9.29 7.99 -10.28
C VAL A 354 10.66 7.76 -10.91
N ALA A 355 10.94 6.53 -11.39
CA ALA A 355 12.18 6.23 -12.09
C ALA A 355 12.30 6.98 -13.43
N GLY A 356 11.17 7.32 -14.06
CA GLY A 356 11.09 8.20 -15.22
C GLY A 356 11.44 9.65 -14.87
N LYS A 357 12.66 9.95 -14.42
CA LYS A 357 13.11 11.32 -14.17
C LYS A 357 13.04 12.17 -15.45
N ALA A 358 12.97 13.49 -15.30
CA ALA A 358 13.00 14.47 -16.39
C ALA A 358 11.82 14.42 -17.39
N THR A 359 10.62 14.05 -16.93
CA THR A 359 9.37 14.28 -17.67
C THR A 359 8.48 15.29 -16.94
N PHE A 360 7.50 15.87 -17.63
CA PHE A 360 6.51 16.80 -17.05
C PHE A 360 5.82 16.18 -15.83
N SER A 361 5.27 14.97 -15.98
CA SER A 361 4.54 14.27 -14.92
C SER A 361 5.43 13.96 -13.71
N SER A 362 6.71 13.65 -13.92
CA SER A 362 7.61 13.34 -12.83
C SER A 362 7.99 14.57 -12.02
N LEU A 363 8.19 15.72 -12.68
CA LEU A 363 8.37 17.00 -11.99
C LEU A 363 7.10 17.39 -11.22
N GLU A 364 5.92 17.22 -11.82
CA GLU A 364 4.64 17.54 -11.18
C GLU A 364 4.41 16.70 -9.93
N SER A 365 4.50 15.37 -10.04
CA SER A 365 4.31 14.44 -8.93
C SER A 365 5.35 14.61 -7.83
N ALA A 366 6.62 14.85 -8.19
CA ALA A 366 7.67 15.06 -7.21
C ALA A 366 7.42 16.32 -6.39
N VAL A 367 7.06 17.43 -7.04
CA VAL A 367 6.77 18.70 -6.35
C VAL A 367 5.46 18.62 -5.55
N LYS A 368 4.41 17.96 -6.06
CA LYS A 368 3.16 17.70 -5.31
C LYS A 368 3.39 16.83 -4.06
N GLY A 369 4.42 15.99 -4.06
CA GLY A 369 4.79 15.16 -2.91
C GLY A 369 5.46 15.91 -1.76
N VAL A 370 5.85 17.18 -1.95
CA VAL A 370 6.45 18.00 -0.89
C VAL A 370 5.39 18.40 0.14
N GLU A 371 5.70 18.24 1.42
CA GLU A 371 4.79 18.57 2.51
C GLU A 371 4.33 20.04 2.43
N GLY A 372 3.01 20.24 2.49
CA GLY A 372 2.39 21.55 2.46
C GLY A 372 2.18 22.16 1.07
N VAL A 373 2.56 21.48 -0.02
CA VAL A 373 2.21 21.89 -1.39
C VAL A 373 0.74 21.57 -1.67
N THR A 374 0.00 22.53 -2.22
CA THR A 374 -1.43 22.39 -2.52
C THR A 374 -1.75 22.38 -4.01
N SER A 375 -1.00 23.13 -4.81
CA SER A 375 -1.21 23.22 -6.26
C SER A 375 0.12 23.48 -6.97
N VAL A 376 0.27 22.93 -8.18
CA VAL A 376 1.49 23.00 -9.00
C VAL A 376 1.07 23.19 -10.46
N LEU A 377 1.65 24.19 -11.10
CA LEU A 377 1.57 24.39 -12.55
C LEU A 377 2.98 24.34 -13.15
N ILE A 378 3.12 23.60 -14.25
CA ILE A 378 4.37 23.49 -14.98
C ILE A 378 4.13 24.01 -16.40
N GLU A 379 5.05 24.84 -16.88
CA GLU A 379 5.06 25.38 -18.23
C GLU A 379 6.38 24.97 -18.91
N ASP A 380 6.26 24.21 -19.99
CA ASP A 380 7.40 23.79 -20.80
C ASP A 380 7.69 24.82 -21.90
N MET A 381 8.96 25.20 -22.04
CA MET A 381 9.42 26.24 -22.96
C MET A 381 8.64 27.57 -22.79
N PRO A 382 8.66 28.19 -21.60
CA PRO A 382 8.04 29.50 -21.41
C PRO A 382 8.64 30.48 -22.42
N ASP A 383 7.79 31.31 -23.02
CA ASP A 383 8.15 32.25 -24.10
C ASP A 383 8.85 31.59 -25.32
N GLY A 384 8.70 30.27 -25.50
CA GLY A 384 9.33 29.50 -26.56
C GLY A 384 10.83 29.26 -26.36
N VAL A 385 11.37 29.49 -25.16
CA VAL A 385 12.79 29.30 -24.86
C VAL A 385 13.11 27.83 -24.60
N LEU A 386 13.89 27.23 -25.50
CA LEU A 386 14.31 25.83 -25.38
C LEU A 386 15.16 25.59 -24.13
N GLY A 387 14.91 24.48 -23.42
CA GLY A 387 15.70 24.06 -22.26
C GLY A 387 15.38 24.80 -20.97
N VAL A 388 14.29 25.57 -20.94
CA VAL A 388 13.75 26.21 -19.74
C VAL A 388 12.38 25.61 -19.42
N VAL A 389 12.14 25.33 -18.14
CA VAL A 389 10.83 24.91 -17.62
C VAL A 389 10.48 25.84 -16.46
N LYS A 390 9.30 26.45 -16.48
CA LYS A 390 8.81 27.28 -15.38
C LYS A 390 7.85 26.47 -14.53
N ILE A 391 8.05 26.48 -13.21
CA ILE A 391 7.21 25.79 -12.24
C ILE A 391 6.66 26.81 -11.26
N ILE A 392 5.34 26.88 -11.16
CA ILE A 392 4.61 27.75 -10.25
C ILE A 392 3.98 26.87 -9.17
N VAL A 393 4.30 27.11 -7.91
CA VAL A 393 3.86 26.26 -6.80
C VAL A 393 3.18 27.07 -5.71
N GLN A 394 2.04 26.58 -5.24
CA GLN A 394 1.38 27.08 -4.04
C GLN A 394 1.65 26.17 -2.84
N GLY A 395 2.08 26.76 -1.72
CA GLY A 395 2.39 26.04 -0.48
C GLY A 395 3.78 25.40 -0.46
N GLY A 396 4.11 24.73 0.65
CA GLY A 396 5.41 24.07 0.88
C GLY A 396 6.60 25.02 1.12
N SER A 397 7.68 24.48 1.69
CA SER A 397 8.95 25.22 1.88
C SER A 397 9.66 25.40 0.54
N PRO A 398 10.13 26.62 0.21
CA PRO A 398 10.95 26.84 -0.98
C PRO A 398 12.18 25.93 -1.02
N GLU A 399 12.86 25.72 0.10
CA GLU A 399 14.09 24.92 0.18
C GLU A 399 13.86 23.46 -0.22
N ASP A 400 12.77 22.88 0.26
CA ASP A 400 12.40 21.50 -0.08
C ASP A 400 12.00 21.36 -1.55
N ILE A 401 11.25 22.33 -2.07
CA ILE A 401 10.85 22.35 -3.49
C ILE A 401 12.07 22.45 -4.41
N HIS A 402 13.03 23.34 -4.11
CA HIS A 402 14.25 23.47 -4.92
C HIS A 402 15.06 22.16 -4.94
N ARG A 403 15.21 21.51 -3.78
CA ARG A 403 15.90 20.22 -3.68
C ARG A 403 15.25 19.14 -4.56
N VAL A 404 13.92 19.00 -4.46
CA VAL A 404 13.16 18.02 -5.23
C VAL A 404 13.23 18.30 -6.74
N ILE A 405 13.16 19.58 -7.15
CA ILE A 405 13.32 19.98 -8.55
C ILE A 405 14.71 19.59 -9.06
N ASP A 406 15.78 19.89 -8.30
CA ASP A 406 17.15 19.56 -8.70
C ASP A 406 17.41 18.06 -8.81
N GLU A 407 16.79 17.24 -7.94
CA GLU A 407 16.91 15.79 -7.98
C GLU A 407 16.15 15.13 -9.14
N THR A 408 15.13 15.82 -9.68
CA THR A 408 14.18 15.29 -10.66
C THR A 408 14.45 15.79 -12.08
N ARG A 409 14.98 17.01 -12.25
CA ARG A 409 15.25 17.60 -13.56
C ARG A 409 16.39 16.91 -14.31
N ALA A 410 16.36 16.95 -15.64
CA ALA A 410 17.49 16.53 -16.46
C ALA A 410 18.66 17.51 -16.37
N ALA A 411 19.88 16.98 -16.52
CA ALA A 411 21.05 17.80 -16.75
C ALA A 411 20.86 18.65 -18.03
N GLY A 412 21.19 19.93 -17.95
CA GLY A 412 21.04 20.88 -19.07
C GLY A 412 19.68 21.57 -19.16
N ILE A 413 18.67 21.16 -18.38
CA ILE A 413 17.40 21.89 -18.25
C ILE A 413 17.49 22.86 -17.08
N ARG A 414 17.14 24.13 -17.34
CA ARG A 414 17.00 25.17 -16.32
C ARG A 414 15.55 25.20 -15.85
N VAL A 415 15.33 24.99 -14.56
CA VAL A 415 13.99 25.09 -13.96
C VAL A 415 13.87 26.41 -13.23
N GLU A 416 12.86 27.19 -13.55
CA GLU A 416 12.55 28.47 -12.91
C GLU A 416 11.37 28.29 -11.96
N PHE A 417 11.63 28.46 -10.67
CA PHE A 417 10.62 28.36 -9.63
C PHE A 417 10.00 29.73 -9.33
N ALA A 418 8.67 29.80 -9.31
CA ALA A 418 7.91 30.99 -8.96
C ALA A 418 6.72 30.67 -8.04
N ARG A 419 6.19 31.70 -7.38
CA ARG A 419 4.91 31.65 -6.66
C ARG A 419 3.81 32.26 -7.54
N PRO A 420 2.56 31.77 -7.43
CA PRO A 420 1.46 32.34 -8.21
C PRO A 420 1.17 33.77 -7.75
N GLY A 421 0.76 34.62 -8.68
CA GLY A 421 0.20 35.94 -8.35
C GLY A 421 -1.15 35.76 -7.65
N ILE A 422 -1.35 36.38 -6.50
CA ILE A 422 -2.59 36.22 -5.73
C ILE A 422 -3.64 37.23 -6.22
N VAL A 423 -4.78 36.72 -6.67
CA VAL A 423 -5.96 37.52 -6.97
C VAL A 423 -6.95 37.34 -5.83
N ASN A 424 -7.13 38.39 -5.03
CA ASN A 424 -8.09 38.34 -3.92
C ASN A 424 -9.50 38.54 -4.46
N ILE A 425 -10.38 37.59 -4.19
CA ILE A 425 -11.77 37.59 -4.63
C ILE A 425 -12.68 37.91 -3.46
N ASP A 426 -13.48 38.96 -3.63
CA ASP A 426 -14.63 39.26 -2.79
C ASP A 426 -15.92 38.91 -3.52
N ILE A 427 -16.84 38.28 -2.82
CA ILE A 427 -18.16 37.91 -3.34
C ILE A 427 -19.24 38.54 -2.49
N ASP A 428 -20.06 39.38 -3.13
CA ASP A 428 -21.28 39.92 -2.54
C ASP A 428 -22.49 39.26 -3.20
N LEU A 429 -23.33 38.60 -2.41
CA LEU A 429 -24.54 37.95 -2.92
C LEU A 429 -25.78 38.26 -2.09
N THR A 430 -26.91 38.40 -2.78
CA THR A 430 -28.23 38.55 -2.15
C THR A 430 -29.12 37.37 -2.49
N VAL A 431 -29.55 36.64 -1.46
CA VAL A 431 -30.32 35.40 -1.59
C VAL A 431 -31.71 35.55 -1.01
N ASN A 432 -32.73 35.12 -1.77
CA ASN A 432 -34.11 35.03 -1.32
C ASN A 432 -34.38 33.64 -0.72
N LEU A 433 -34.99 33.59 0.45
CA LEU A 433 -35.27 32.34 1.14
C LEU A 433 -36.60 31.69 0.72
N VAL A 434 -36.68 30.37 0.87
CA VAL A 434 -37.93 29.62 0.87
C VAL A 434 -38.69 29.86 2.19
N LYS A 435 -40.03 29.81 2.15
CA LYS A 435 -40.87 29.96 3.34
C LYS A 435 -40.52 28.95 4.43
N GLY A 436 -40.16 29.44 5.62
CA GLY A 436 -39.82 28.60 6.79
C GLY A 436 -38.34 28.29 6.96
N ALA A 437 -37.47 28.76 6.06
CA ALA A 437 -36.03 28.64 6.21
C ALA A 437 -35.50 29.58 7.30
N VAL A 438 -34.44 29.13 8.00
CA VAL A 438 -33.77 29.91 9.05
C VAL A 438 -32.64 30.74 8.43
N PRO A 439 -32.70 32.08 8.43
CA PRO A 439 -31.75 32.93 7.70
C PRO A 439 -30.28 32.70 8.06
N SER A 440 -29.93 32.66 9.34
CA SER A 440 -28.56 32.48 9.82
C SER A 440 -27.96 31.09 9.56
N ARG A 441 -28.80 30.09 9.26
CA ARG A 441 -28.33 28.77 8.84
C ARG A 441 -27.99 28.78 7.36
N VAL A 442 -28.90 29.30 6.53
CA VAL A 442 -28.70 29.39 5.08
C VAL A 442 -27.50 30.27 4.74
N GLU A 443 -27.35 31.41 5.42
CA GLU A 443 -26.20 32.31 5.25
C GLU A 443 -24.86 31.59 5.42
N ARG A 444 -24.68 30.87 6.53
CA ARG A 444 -23.45 30.12 6.83
C ARG A 444 -23.21 28.95 5.89
N GLU A 445 -24.27 28.22 5.51
CA GLU A 445 -24.15 27.09 4.59
C GLU A 445 -23.76 27.56 3.18
N VAL A 446 -24.35 28.67 2.71
CA VAL A 446 -23.99 29.29 1.43
C VAL A 446 -22.56 29.82 1.45
N GLU A 447 -22.17 30.56 2.49
CA GLU A 447 -20.80 31.07 2.65
C GLU A 447 -19.78 29.92 2.62
N SER A 448 -20.03 28.85 3.38
CA SER A 448 -19.16 27.68 3.44
C SER A 448 -19.02 26.98 2.08
N LYS A 449 -20.12 26.86 1.32
CA LYS A 449 -20.09 26.24 -0.02
C LYS A 449 -19.30 27.08 -1.02
N ILE A 450 -19.48 28.40 -1.00
CA ILE A 450 -18.75 29.31 -1.89
C ILE A 450 -17.26 29.30 -1.55
N ARG A 451 -16.89 29.38 -0.26
CA ARG A 451 -15.50 29.25 0.19
C ARG A 451 -14.89 27.91 -0.25
N SER A 452 -15.63 26.82 -0.08
CA SER A 452 -15.16 25.49 -0.50
C SER A 452 -14.94 25.39 -2.01
N TYR A 453 -15.77 26.04 -2.83
CA TYR A 453 -15.58 26.09 -4.28
C TYR A 453 -14.31 26.87 -4.63
N LEU A 454 -14.14 28.08 -4.07
CA LEU A 454 -12.97 28.91 -4.35
C LEU A 454 -11.65 28.28 -3.86
N SER A 455 -11.67 27.61 -2.70
CA SER A 455 -10.48 26.90 -2.18
C SER A 455 -10.10 25.66 -2.99
N ALA A 456 -10.97 25.18 -3.87
CA ALA A 456 -10.72 24.04 -4.74
C ALA A 456 -10.22 24.44 -6.14
N LEU A 457 -10.08 25.74 -6.42
CA LEU A 457 -9.52 26.23 -7.69
C LEU A 457 -8.00 26.07 -7.69
N ASP A 458 -7.47 25.57 -8.80
CA ASP A 458 -6.03 25.46 -9.04
C ASP A 458 -5.46 26.74 -9.65
N ILE A 459 -4.13 26.80 -9.78
CA ILE A 459 -3.44 27.93 -10.43
C ILE A 459 -3.90 28.02 -11.90
N GLY A 460 -4.32 29.21 -12.33
CA GLY A 460 -4.84 29.46 -13.67
C GLY A 460 -6.32 29.13 -13.90
N ASP A 461 -7.04 28.63 -12.88
CA ASP A 461 -8.49 28.40 -13.01
C ASP A 461 -9.30 29.70 -12.92
N ASP A 462 -10.20 29.90 -13.88
CA ASP A 462 -11.14 31.02 -13.88
C ASP A 462 -12.18 30.92 -12.76
N VAL A 463 -12.60 32.08 -12.24
CA VAL A 463 -13.75 32.15 -11.33
C VAL A 463 -15.03 32.20 -12.15
N VAL A 464 -15.73 31.06 -12.21
CA VAL A 464 -16.91 30.89 -13.05
C VAL A 464 -18.18 31.34 -12.31
N TYR A 465 -18.83 32.37 -12.83
CA TYR A 465 -20.05 32.96 -12.24
C TYR A 465 -21.14 31.91 -12.00
N ASN A 466 -21.45 31.10 -13.02
CA ASN A 466 -22.52 30.10 -12.95
C ASN A 466 -22.23 28.97 -11.94
N ARG A 467 -20.95 28.68 -11.64
CA ARG A 467 -20.60 27.69 -10.62
C ARG A 467 -20.88 28.20 -9.21
N ILE A 468 -20.68 29.49 -8.95
CA ILE A 468 -21.03 30.14 -7.68
C ILE A 468 -22.55 30.13 -7.47
N VAL A 469 -23.29 30.49 -8.53
CA VAL A 469 -24.77 30.45 -8.52
C VAL A 469 -25.29 29.04 -8.24
N ASN A 470 -24.77 28.03 -8.94
CA ASN A 470 -25.17 26.64 -8.73
C ASN A 470 -24.83 26.15 -7.31
N SER A 471 -23.63 26.49 -6.82
CA SER A 471 -23.21 26.16 -5.45
C SER A 471 -24.17 26.76 -4.41
N THR A 472 -24.68 27.96 -4.67
CA THR A 472 -25.68 28.63 -3.82
C THR A 472 -27.04 27.92 -3.88
N PHE A 473 -27.52 27.55 -5.07
CA PHE A 473 -28.79 26.83 -5.24
C PHE A 473 -28.76 25.40 -4.66
N SER A 474 -27.58 24.81 -4.49
CA SER A 474 -27.43 23.50 -3.86
C SER A 474 -27.77 23.49 -2.36
N VAL A 475 -27.87 24.66 -1.73
CA VAL A 475 -28.20 24.81 -0.31
C VAL A 475 -29.71 24.77 -0.09
N GLU A 476 -30.15 23.91 0.82
CA GLU A 476 -31.56 23.76 1.16
C GLU A 476 -32.11 25.03 1.83
N GLY A 477 -33.20 25.58 1.28
CA GLY A 477 -33.83 26.80 1.79
C GLY A 477 -33.52 28.06 0.96
N VAL A 478 -32.67 27.96 -0.06
CA VAL A 478 -32.50 29.00 -1.09
C VAL A 478 -33.63 28.91 -2.12
N TYR A 479 -34.34 30.00 -2.35
CA TYR A 479 -35.39 30.10 -3.37
C TYR A 479 -34.87 30.72 -4.66
N ASP A 480 -34.09 31.80 -4.54
CA ASP A 480 -33.59 32.59 -5.69
C ASP A 480 -32.35 33.40 -5.30
N VAL A 481 -31.50 33.74 -6.28
CA VAL A 481 -30.33 34.61 -6.12
C VAL A 481 -30.60 35.90 -6.88
N SER A 482 -30.85 36.99 -6.15
CA SER A 482 -31.26 38.27 -6.75
C SER A 482 -30.11 39.04 -7.38
N GLU A 483 -28.99 39.09 -6.67
CA GLU A 483 -27.81 39.88 -7.02
C GLU A 483 -26.57 39.09 -6.63
N LEU A 484 -25.57 39.07 -7.50
CA LEU A 484 -24.26 38.47 -7.27
C LEU A 484 -23.24 39.38 -7.94
N THR A 485 -22.29 39.88 -7.16
CA THR A 485 -21.16 40.68 -7.62
C THR A 485 -19.88 39.98 -7.19
N ILE A 486 -18.97 39.79 -8.13
CA ILE A 486 -17.64 39.25 -7.90
C ILE A 486 -16.66 40.38 -8.13
N SER A 487 -15.87 40.71 -7.11
CA SER A 487 -14.84 41.73 -7.17
C SER A 487 -13.46 41.08 -7.06
N ALA A 488 -12.63 41.24 -8.08
CA ALA A 488 -11.29 40.68 -8.13
C ALA A 488 -10.25 41.79 -7.97
N TYR A 489 -9.39 41.64 -6.97
CA TYR A 489 -8.33 42.58 -6.62
C TYR A 489 -6.98 41.96 -6.97
N ARG A 490 -6.27 42.59 -7.90
CA ARG A 490 -4.89 42.22 -8.24
C ARG A 490 -3.92 43.23 -7.65
N GLU A 491 -2.69 42.82 -7.36
CA GLU A 491 -1.67 43.72 -6.82
C GLU A 491 -1.13 44.71 -7.86
N ASP A 492 -1.22 44.39 -9.15
CA ASP A 492 -0.70 45.18 -10.27
C ASP A 492 -1.69 46.22 -10.81
N VAL A 493 -2.95 46.24 -10.33
CA VAL A 493 -4.01 47.14 -10.81
C VAL A 493 -4.66 47.86 -9.63
N GLU A 494 -4.77 49.20 -9.71
CA GLU A 494 -5.39 50.01 -8.65
C GLU A 494 -6.92 49.82 -8.55
N GLU A 495 -7.58 49.47 -9.66
CA GLU A 495 -9.02 49.23 -9.70
C GLU A 495 -9.36 47.73 -9.73
N ALA A 496 -10.32 47.34 -8.89
CA ALA A 496 -10.82 45.98 -8.85
C ALA A 496 -11.68 45.69 -10.09
N VAL A 497 -11.50 44.52 -10.69
CA VAL A 497 -12.37 44.04 -11.78
C VAL A 497 -13.65 43.54 -11.15
N GLN A 498 -14.76 44.21 -11.44
CA GLN A 498 -16.08 43.82 -10.96
C GLN A 498 -16.89 43.16 -12.08
N SER A 499 -17.46 42.00 -11.79
CA SER A 499 -18.39 41.30 -12.69
C SER A 499 -19.69 40.98 -11.96
N THR A 500 -20.80 41.14 -12.67
CA THR A 500 -22.15 40.83 -12.15
C THR A 500 -22.84 39.68 -12.88
N ARG A 501 -22.30 39.24 -14.03
CA ARG A 501 -22.87 38.15 -14.86
C ARG A 501 -21.83 37.37 -15.70
N GLU A 502 -20.57 37.78 -15.67
CA GLU A 502 -19.50 37.20 -16.47
C GLU A 502 -18.46 36.52 -15.58
N ASN A 503 -17.67 35.62 -16.14
CA ASN A 503 -16.57 34.99 -15.41
C ASN A 503 -15.46 36.03 -15.15
N ILE A 504 -14.72 35.85 -14.06
CA ILE A 504 -13.45 36.56 -13.88
C ILE A 504 -12.36 35.67 -14.44
N GLU A 505 -11.72 36.13 -15.51
CA GLU A 505 -10.56 35.47 -16.10
C GLU A 505 -9.35 35.61 -15.17
N ILE A 506 -8.72 34.49 -14.84
CA ILE A 506 -7.49 34.42 -14.05
C ILE A 506 -6.33 34.16 -15.01
N ARG A 507 -5.23 34.89 -14.89
CA ARG A 507 -4.06 34.66 -15.76
C ARG A 507 -3.44 33.29 -15.44
N ALA A 508 -2.74 32.71 -16.41
CA ALA A 508 -2.16 31.37 -16.26
C ALA A 508 -1.18 31.24 -15.08
N ASP A 509 -0.56 32.34 -14.63
CA ASP A 509 0.35 32.40 -13.49
C ASP A 509 -0.28 32.96 -12.20
N GLU A 510 -1.60 33.19 -12.22
CA GLU A 510 -2.37 33.73 -11.09
C GLU A 510 -3.19 32.64 -10.39
N MET A 511 -3.52 32.86 -9.12
CA MET A 511 -4.41 32.00 -8.35
C MET A 511 -5.47 32.84 -7.64
N ALA A 512 -6.73 32.46 -7.79
CA ALA A 512 -7.84 33.07 -7.09
C ALA A 512 -7.88 32.62 -5.63
N LEU A 513 -7.79 33.58 -4.69
CA LEU A 513 -7.96 33.31 -3.27
C LEU A 513 -9.16 34.09 -2.72
N VAL A 514 -9.99 33.40 -1.94
CA VAL A 514 -11.12 34.02 -1.28
C VAL A 514 -10.64 34.95 -0.17
N ARG A 515 -11.04 36.22 -0.24
CA ARG A 515 -10.81 37.20 0.82
C ARG A 515 -12.07 37.39 1.64
N GLU A 516 -13.14 37.87 1.02
CA GLU A 516 -14.43 38.11 1.69
C GLU A 516 -15.60 37.44 0.95
N VAL A 517 -16.56 36.91 1.71
CA VAL A 517 -17.83 36.40 1.17
C VAL A 517 -18.96 36.96 2.02
N SER A 518 -19.73 37.87 1.44
CA SER A 518 -20.82 38.60 2.08
C SER A 518 -22.15 38.10 1.54
N VAL A 519 -22.94 37.45 2.42
CA VAL A 519 -24.24 36.88 2.06
C VAL A 519 -25.35 37.70 2.72
N LEU A 520 -26.11 38.45 1.92
CA LEU A 520 -27.31 39.15 2.37
C LEU A 520 -28.55 38.29 2.11
N VAL A 521 -29.28 37.96 3.18
CA VAL A 521 -30.45 37.10 3.09
C VAL A 521 -31.73 37.93 3.20
N ARG A 522 -32.59 37.82 2.18
CA ARG A 522 -33.92 38.45 2.17
C ARG A 522 -35.01 37.43 2.51
N PRO A 523 -35.93 37.75 3.44
CA PRO A 523 -37.07 36.90 3.71
C PRO A 523 -37.95 36.78 2.47
N PHE A 524 -38.68 35.67 2.35
CA PHE A 524 -39.62 35.45 1.25
C PHE A 524 -40.69 36.55 1.23
N GLU A 525 -40.53 37.54 0.35
CA GLU A 525 -41.60 38.49 0.03
C GLU A 525 -42.29 38.06 -1.26
N ARG A 526 -43.58 37.75 -1.14
CA ARG A 526 -44.44 37.45 -2.27
C ARG A 526 -44.58 38.74 -3.10
N ARG A 527 -43.85 38.88 -4.21
CA ARG A 527 -44.13 39.93 -5.20
C ARG A 527 -45.58 39.74 -5.67
N GLY A 528 -46.43 40.73 -5.34
CA GLY A 528 -47.72 41.10 -5.93
C GLY A 528 -48.65 39.99 -6.47
N ALA A 529 -49.85 39.94 -5.90
CA ALA A 529 -51.04 39.44 -6.57
C ALA A 529 -51.40 40.28 -7.81
#